data_AF-A0A0H5FSZ4-F1
#
_entry.id   AF-A0A0H5FSZ4-F1
#
_cell.length_a   1.000
_cell.length_b   1.000
_cell.length_c   1.000
_cell.angle_alpha   90.00
_cell.angle_beta   90.00
_cell.angle_gamma   90.00
#
_symmetry.space_group_name_H-M   'P 1'
#
loop_
_entity.id
_entity.type
_entity.pdbx_description
1 polymer ?
#
loop_
_entity_poly.entity_id
_entity_poly.type
_entity_poly.pdbx_seq_one_letter_code
_entity_poly.pdbx_strand_id
1 'polypeptide(L)'
;MLTYASPNRALILDAFKGDHSNFVRDDELDIAWKIFTPLLHHIDEQKPKPEPYAYGSRAPPSYDAFAARYGISRSDQPYTQVAQH
;
A
#
# COMPACT_ATOMS: atom_id res chain seq x y z
N MET A 1 -3.62 -4.61 28.56
CA MET A 1 -2.88 -3.33 28.71
C MET A 1 -1.36 -3.52 28.60
N LEU A 2 -0.89 -4.35 27.67
CA LEU A 2 0.50 -4.54 27.22
C LEU A 2 0.28 -5.16 25.81
N THR A 3 0.73 -4.69 24.66
CA THR A 3 1.97 -4.01 24.26
C THR A 3 1.66 -3.24 22.97
N TYR A 4 1.43 -1.92 23.05
CA TYR A 4 1.41 -1.06 21.86
C TYR A 4 2.86 -0.72 21.53
N ALA A 5 3.60 -1.68 21.00
CA ALA A 5 4.90 -1.40 20.41
C ALA A 5 4.62 -0.58 19.15
N SER A 6 4.75 0.75 19.24
CA SER A 6 4.63 1.58 18.05
C SER A 6 5.67 1.10 17.03
N PRO A 7 5.30 0.98 15.73
CA PRO A 7 6.20 0.43 14.72
C PRO A 7 7.57 1.12 14.71
N ASN A 8 7.59 2.43 14.99
CA ASN A 8 8.80 3.23 15.09
C ASN A 8 9.76 2.76 16.20
N ARG A 9 9.24 2.28 17.34
CA ARG A 9 10.06 1.80 18.47
C ARG A 9 10.79 0.50 18.14
N ALA A 10 10.22 -0.33 17.26
CA ALA A 10 10.88 -1.52 16.76
C ALA A 10 12.01 -1.16 15.79
N LEU A 11 11.75 -0.24 14.85
CA LEU A 11 12.75 0.19 13.85
C LEU A 11 14.00 0.82 14.49
N ILE A 12 13.83 1.63 15.54
CA ILE A 12 14.96 2.22 16.26
C ILE A 12 15.78 1.14 16.98
N LEU A 13 15.12 0.13 17.55
CA LEU A 13 15.80 -0.98 18.24
C LEU A 13 16.58 -1.87 17.25
N ASP A 14 16.04 -2.10 16.06
CA ASP A 14 16.67 -2.89 15.00
C ASP A 14 17.93 -2.18 14.45
N ALA A 15 17.88 -0.85 14.30
CA ALA A 15 19.05 -0.03 13.96
C ALA A 15 20.18 -0.11 14.99
N PHE A 16 19.86 -0.12 16.30
CA PHE A 16 20.87 -0.28 17.36
C PHE A 16 21.47 -1.69 17.44
N LYS A 17 20.70 -2.71 17.04
CA LYS A 17 21.16 -4.11 16.99
C LYS A 17 21.97 -4.45 15.72
N GLY A 18 22.05 -3.51 14.77
CA GLY A 18 22.71 -3.72 13.49
C GLY A 18 21.94 -4.65 12.54
N ASP A 19 20.64 -4.85 12.78
CA ASP A 19 19.79 -5.63 11.90
C ASP A 19 19.19 -4.73 10.82
N HIS A 20 19.74 -4.82 9.62
CA HIS A 20 19.32 -4.04 8.46
C HIS A 20 18.15 -4.68 7.69
N SER A 21 17.57 -5.79 8.18
CA SER A 21 16.55 -6.56 7.46
C SER A 21 15.23 -5.80 7.24
N ASN A 22 14.93 -4.80 8.07
CA ASN A 22 13.72 -3.96 7.98
C ASN A 22 13.94 -2.64 7.23
N PHE A 23 15.13 -2.42 6.67
CA PHE A 23 15.46 -1.21 5.92
C PHE A 23 15.51 -1.52 4.42
N VAL A 24 14.82 -0.70 3.63
CA VAL A 24 14.87 -0.77 2.16
C VAL A 24 16.31 -0.49 1.73
N ARG A 25 16.85 -1.39 0.90
CA ARG A 25 18.22 -1.26 0.38
C ARG A 25 18.23 -0.32 -0.82
N ASP A 26 19.39 0.29 -1.11
CA ASP A 26 19.51 1.30 -2.17
C ASP A 26 19.14 0.77 -3.56
N ASP A 27 19.41 -0.52 -3.84
CA ASP A 27 19.08 -1.20 -5.09
C ASP A 27 17.57 -1.48 -5.25
N GLU A 28 16.89 -1.83 -4.16
CA GLU A 28 15.43 -2.01 -4.13
C GLU A 28 14.72 -0.67 -4.40
N LEU A 29 15.23 0.41 -3.82
CA LEU A 29 14.70 1.76 -4.03
C LEU A 29 14.86 2.20 -5.50
N ASP A 30 16.03 1.97 -6.11
CA ASP A 30 16.28 2.28 -7.52
C ASP A 30 15.34 1.52 -8.47
N ILE A 31 15.07 0.24 -8.19
CA ILE A 31 14.15 -0.58 -8.99
C ILE A 31 12.71 -0.07 -8.81
N ALA A 32 12.29 0.23 -7.58
CA ALA A 32 10.97 0.78 -7.31
C ALA A 32 10.75 2.08 -8.09
N TRP A 33 11.71 3.01 -8.04
CA TRP A 33 11.64 4.25 -8.83
C TRP A 33 11.59 3.97 -10.34
N LYS A 34 12.43 3.08 -10.88
CA LYS A 34 12.38 2.74 -12.31
C LYS A 34 11.02 2.24 -12.78
N ILE A 35 10.29 1.51 -11.93
CA ILE A 35 8.94 1.00 -12.24
C ILE A 35 7.90 2.14 -12.16
N PHE A 36 7.95 2.98 -11.14
CA PHE A 36 6.91 4.00 -10.89
C PHE A 36 7.13 5.32 -11.64
N THR A 37 8.38 5.75 -11.87
CA THR A 37 8.72 7.01 -12.54
C THR A 37 8.02 7.24 -13.90
N PRO A 38 7.97 6.28 -14.85
CA PRO A 38 7.29 6.52 -16.12
C PRO A 38 5.78 6.74 -15.94
N LEU A 39 5.15 6.08 -14.96
CA LEU A 39 3.75 6.29 -14.63
C LEU A 39 3.52 7.68 -14.00
N LEU A 40 4.41 8.10 -13.08
CA LEU A 40 4.34 9.43 -12.46
C LEU A 40 4.49 10.54 -13.51
N HIS A 41 5.47 10.44 -14.41
CA HIS A 41 5.64 11.41 -15.49
C HIS A 41 4.39 11.49 -16.39
N HIS A 42 3.78 10.36 -16.71
CA HIS A 42 2.53 10.33 -17.48
C HIS A 42 1.38 11.07 -16.75
N ILE A 43 1.26 10.88 -15.43
CA ILE A 43 0.24 11.56 -14.61
C ILE A 43 0.51 13.08 -14.58
N ASP A 44 1.76 13.50 -14.43
CA ASP A 44 2.14 14.91 -14.37
C ASP A 44 1.93 15.65 -15.70
N GLU A 45 2.24 14.99 -16.83
CA GLU A 45 2.08 15.55 -18.18
C GLU A 45 0.61 15.58 -18.62
N GLN A 46 -0.10 14.46 -18.48
CA GLN A 46 -1.45 14.31 -19.03
C GLN A 46 -2.53 14.82 -18.07
N LYS A 47 -2.20 14.93 -16.78
CA LYS A 47 -3.12 15.35 -15.69
C LYS A 47 -4.50 14.69 -15.82
N PRO A 48 -4.56 13.35 -15.92
CA PRO A 48 -5.83 12.65 -16.07
C PRO A 48 -6.71 12.95 -14.85
N LYS A 49 -7.99 13.21 -15.09
CA LYS A 49 -8.94 13.42 -13.99
C LYS A 49 -9.18 12.08 -13.29
N PRO A 50 -8.89 11.96 -11.98
CA PRO A 50 -9.20 10.74 -11.25
C PRO A 50 -10.72 10.52 -11.23
N GLU A 51 -11.14 9.27 -11.31
CA GLU A 51 -12.56 8.93 -11.22
C GLU A 51 -13.09 9.26 -9.82
N PRO A 52 -14.19 10.02 -9.70
CA PRO A 52 -14.77 10.35 -8.41
C PRO A 52 -15.35 9.09 -7.77
N TYR A 53 -15.07 8.88 -6.49
CA TYR A 53 -15.61 7.78 -5.70
C TYR A 53 -16.24 8.33 -4.42
N ALA A 54 -17.32 7.68 -3.95
CA ALA A 54 -18.02 8.13 -2.76
C ALA A 54 -17.15 7.95 -1.51
N TYR A 55 -17.22 8.90 -0.58
CA TYR A 55 -16.55 8.77 0.71
C TYR A 55 -17.08 7.53 1.46
N GLY A 56 -16.18 6.64 1.89
CA GLY A 56 -16.53 5.34 2.48
C GLY A 56 -16.67 4.19 1.47
N SER A 57 -16.60 4.45 0.17
CA SER A 57 -16.42 3.40 -0.83
C SER A 57 -14.96 2.93 -0.88
N ARG A 58 -14.74 1.64 -1.19
CA ARG A 58 -13.39 1.04 -1.20
C ARG A 58 -12.60 1.35 -2.47
N ALA A 59 -13.28 1.60 -3.59
CA ALA A 59 -12.67 1.91 -4.87
C ALA A 59 -13.71 2.50 -5.84
N PRO A 60 -13.28 3.16 -6.92
CA PRO A 60 -14.15 3.53 -8.03
C PRO A 60 -14.79 2.29 -8.69
N PRO A 61 -15.97 2.42 -9.31
CA PRO A 61 -16.63 1.31 -10.02
C PRO A 61 -15.76 0.66 -11.11
N SER A 62 -14.87 1.44 -11.75
CA SER A 62 -13.95 0.91 -12.76
C SER A 62 -12.91 -0.07 -12.20
N TYR A 63 -12.63 -0.03 -10.88
CA TYR A 63 -11.65 -0.88 -10.25
C TYR A 63 -12.04 -2.35 -10.33
N ASP A 64 -13.32 -2.69 -10.11
CA ASP A 64 -13.74 -4.09 -10.08
C ASP A 64 -13.62 -4.74 -11.46
N ALA A 65 -13.90 -3.98 -12.53
CA ALA A 65 -13.66 -4.42 -13.90
C ALA A 65 -12.16 -4.58 -14.21
N PHE A 66 -11.31 -3.66 -13.71
CA PHE A 66 -9.86 -3.77 -13.82
C PHE A 66 -9.33 -5.00 -13.07
N ALA A 67 -9.76 -5.20 -11.82
CA ALA A 67 -9.33 -6.31 -10.97
C ALA A 67 -9.74 -7.67 -11.57
N ALA A 68 -10.96 -7.78 -12.10
CA ALA A 68 -11.45 -8.96 -12.78
C ALA A 68 -10.59 -9.32 -14.02
N ARG A 69 -10.07 -8.34 -14.76
CA ARG A 69 -9.18 -8.56 -15.90
C ARG A 69 -7.86 -9.26 -15.49
N TYR A 70 -7.39 -9.02 -14.27
CA TYR A 70 -6.19 -9.65 -13.71
C TYR A 70 -6.51 -10.86 -12.81
N GLY A 71 -7.76 -11.34 -12.81
CA GLY A 71 -8.19 -12.48 -11.99
C GLY A 71 -8.25 -12.17 -10.48
N ILE A 72 -8.21 -10.89 -10.11
CA ILE A 72 -8.30 -10.44 -8.71
C ILE A 72 -9.78 -10.21 -8.42
N SER A 73 -10.40 -11.10 -7.66
CA SER A 73 -11.76 -10.92 -7.14
C SER A 73 -11.68 -10.59 -5.65
N ARG A 74 -12.34 -9.52 -5.23
CA ARG A 74 -12.46 -9.16 -3.81
C ARG A 74 -13.51 -10.05 -3.16
N SER A 75 -13.21 -10.61 -1.99
CA SER A 75 -14.25 -11.22 -1.17
C SER A 75 -15.16 -10.11 -0.64
N ASP A 76 -16.46 -10.23 -0.92
CA ASP A 76 -17.50 -9.28 -0.51
C ASP A 76 -17.85 -9.41 0.99
N GLN A 77 -16.97 -10.06 1.76
CA GLN A 77 -17.16 -10.24 3.19
C GLN A 77 -16.98 -8.87 3.87
N PRO A 78 -18.00 -8.38 4.60
CA PRO A 78 -17.77 -7.28 5.52
C PRO A 78 -16.65 -7.72 6.46
N TYR A 79 -15.66 -6.86 6.69
CA TYR A 79 -14.60 -7.13 7.64
C TYR A 79 -15.21 -7.08 9.04
N THR A 80 -15.83 -8.18 9.47
CA THR A 80 -16.25 -8.37 10.84
C THR A 80 -14.98 -8.68 11.63
N GLN A 81 -14.33 -7.64 12.15
CA GLN A 81 -13.42 -7.83 13.26
C GLN A 81 -14.26 -8.31 14.44
N VAL A 82 -14.47 -9.62 14.53
CA VAL A 82 -14.73 -10.22 15.82
C VAL A 82 -13.44 -9.99 16.61
N ALA A 83 -13.46 -8.99 17.49
CA ALA A 83 -12.39 -8.80 18.46
C ALA A 83 -12.29 -10.09 19.26
N GLN A 84 -11.34 -10.95 18.89
CA GLN A 84 -10.99 -12.09 19.71
C GLN A 84 -10.18 -11.54 20.89
N HIS A 85 -10.90 -11.38 22.00
CA HIS A 85 -10.50 -11.26 23.40
C HIS A 85 -9.19 -10.51 23.74
#